data_AF-A0A7V6XME7-F1
#
_entry.id   AF-A0A7V6XME7-F1
#
_cell.length_a   1.000
_cell.length_b   1.000
_cell.length_c   1.000
_cell.angle_alpha   90.00
_cell.angle_beta   90.00
_cell.angle_gamma   90.00
#
_symmetry.space_group_name_H-M   'P 1'
#
loop_
_entity.id
_entity.type
_entity.pdbx_description
1 polymer ?
#
loop_
_entity_poly.entity_id
_entity_poly.type
_entity_poly.pdbx_seq_one_letter_code
_entity_poly.pdbx_strand_id
1 'polypeptide(L)'
;MKRVVAVTMALTLGFSTVPTAFAQTEKAISIAEEDLFKIQVEQQLSGVVEYIYDREMYIKGDDGKRYAVILSYFTPEEIEKMGITEGANIFIEGQALPEDYVESFDYYKLTLPNTLTDDELSKVEIHFNKMREYDNAENYEASAAEWDEIYQILQPHFYMNWEPIPFEEYLSWMPYEFSTEDLQKLEKIYHEANMLITEGKYDEGNQKMNEFYQILEQHYQDNYVRPSFAEYMGEMEFEISADDLAELERLYNQIGELEQSEDTTELEQLWQEFHGILEGYYLANYEPVPFEEFISYHEFTISDSDLEKIKPLYEQVIEFEKEGNWEESGAVWEKIYEVLNPYYELLAPVYIQASQVIVR
;
A
#
# COMPACT_ATOMS: atom_id res chain seq x y z
N MET A 1 -43.17 -54.78 -7.74
CA MET A 1 -42.03 -53.84 -7.82
C MET A 1 -41.94 -53.03 -6.53
N LYS A 2 -40.78 -52.42 -6.27
CA LYS A 2 -40.40 -51.63 -5.07
C LYS A 2 -41.57 -50.74 -4.60
N ARG A 3 -42.18 -50.88 -3.41
CA ARG A 3 -41.69 -50.84 -2.01
C ARG A 3 -40.99 -49.52 -1.64
N VAL A 4 -41.28 -48.82 -0.54
CA VAL A 4 -42.45 -48.62 0.38
C VAL A 4 -41.86 -47.94 1.63
N VAL A 5 -42.41 -46.78 2.00
CA VAL A 5 -42.57 -46.22 3.36
C VAL A 5 -41.39 -46.24 4.33
N ALA A 6 -40.98 -45.05 4.76
CA ALA A 6 -40.20 -44.83 5.99
C ALA A 6 -41.05 -45.13 7.24
N VAL A 7 -40.47 -45.74 8.30
CA VAL A 7 -40.81 -45.50 9.72
C VAL A 7 -39.91 -46.31 10.69
N THR A 8 -39.08 -45.57 11.45
CA THR A 8 -38.66 -45.78 12.87
C THR A 8 -37.75 -46.92 13.38
N MET A 9 -37.11 -46.58 14.52
CA MET A 9 -36.55 -47.38 15.63
C MET A 9 -35.12 -47.94 15.51
N ALA A 10 -34.28 -47.99 16.57
CA ALA A 10 -34.26 -47.31 17.89
C ALA A 10 -33.00 -47.72 18.70
N LEU A 11 -32.51 -46.87 19.64
CA LEU A 11 -31.74 -47.23 20.88
C LEU A 11 -30.36 -47.94 20.65
N THR A 12 -29.31 -47.98 21.48
CA THR A 12 -28.84 -47.53 22.83
C THR A 12 -27.31 -47.84 22.85
N LEU A 13 -26.38 -47.23 23.61
CA LEU A 13 -26.39 -46.19 24.66
C LEU A 13 -24.93 -45.66 24.86
N GLY A 14 -24.73 -44.55 25.59
CA GLY A 14 -23.39 -44.02 25.95
C GLY A 14 -23.42 -42.78 26.86
N PHE A 15 -23.95 -42.92 28.09
CA PHE A 15 -24.09 -41.80 29.04
C PHE A 15 -22.76 -41.30 29.63
N SER A 16 -22.59 -39.98 29.66
CA SER A 16 -22.31 -39.26 30.91
C SER A 16 -23.09 -37.93 30.92
N THR A 17 -23.42 -37.42 32.10
CA THR A 17 -24.61 -36.58 32.32
C THR A 17 -24.32 -35.14 32.77
N VAL A 18 -24.98 -34.16 32.11
CA VAL A 18 -25.80 -33.06 32.72
C VAL A 18 -25.03 -31.90 33.40
N PRO A 19 -25.53 -30.62 33.40
CA PRO A 19 -26.86 -30.14 32.98
C PRO A 19 -26.92 -29.09 31.86
N THR A 20 -28.05 -29.11 31.14
CA THR A 20 -28.64 -27.99 30.39
C THR A 20 -29.20 -26.91 31.32
N ALA A 21 -29.02 -25.62 30.99
CA ALA A 21 -29.63 -24.50 31.70
C ALA A 21 -30.30 -23.45 30.76
N PHE A 22 -30.86 -23.87 29.62
CA PHE A 22 -31.62 -23.01 28.70
C PHE A 22 -32.94 -23.65 28.25
N ALA A 23 -33.84 -23.91 29.20
CA ALA A 23 -35.24 -24.24 28.92
C ALA A 23 -36.12 -24.07 30.17
N GLN A 24 -36.50 -22.82 30.51
CA GLN A 24 -37.81 -22.43 31.07
C GLN A 24 -37.77 -21.00 31.64
N THR A 25 -38.23 -20.03 30.84
CA THR A 25 -39.24 -19.04 31.28
C THR A 25 -39.80 -18.35 30.03
N GLU A 26 -40.80 -18.98 29.40
CA GLU A 26 -41.76 -18.21 28.60
C GLU A 26 -42.57 -17.34 29.56
N LYS A 27 -42.17 -16.08 29.69
CA LYS A 27 -43.03 -15.04 30.22
C LYS A 27 -42.96 -13.89 29.24
N ALA A 28 -44.03 -13.71 28.47
CA ALA A 28 -44.12 -12.62 27.50
C ALA A 28 -43.99 -11.28 28.25
N ILE A 29 -42.85 -10.62 28.07
CA ILE A 29 -42.67 -9.22 28.45
C ILE A 29 -42.98 -8.42 27.19
N SER A 30 -44.09 -7.68 27.20
CA SER A 30 -44.33 -6.63 26.20
C SER A 30 -43.38 -5.47 26.50
N ILE A 31 -42.21 -5.49 25.89
CA ILE A 31 -41.26 -4.37 25.92
C ILE A 31 -41.74 -3.36 24.85
N ALA A 32 -41.74 -2.07 25.18
CA ALA A 32 -42.07 -1.01 24.24
C ALA A 32 -40.98 -0.85 23.16
N GLU A 33 -41.33 -0.32 22.00
CA GLU A 33 -40.55 -0.37 20.75
C GLU A 33 -39.25 0.49 20.71
N GLU A 34 -38.66 0.87 21.85
CA GLU A 34 -37.52 1.83 21.89
C GLU A 34 -36.17 1.27 22.38
N ASP A 35 -36.10 0.06 22.94
CA ASP A 35 -34.81 -0.58 23.33
C ASP A 35 -34.71 -2.02 22.76
N LEU A 36 -34.48 -2.12 21.44
CA LEU A 36 -34.06 -3.36 20.80
C LEU A 36 -32.57 -3.60 21.10
N PHE A 37 -32.30 -4.48 22.06
CA PHE A 37 -30.98 -5.11 22.20
C PHE A 37 -30.56 -5.69 20.85
N LYS A 38 -29.61 -5.03 20.17
CA LYS A 38 -28.91 -5.62 19.03
C LYS A 38 -28.09 -6.79 19.56
N ILE A 39 -28.63 -8.01 19.44
CA ILE A 39 -27.86 -9.23 19.65
C ILE A 39 -26.88 -9.33 18.48
N GLN A 40 -25.70 -8.75 18.68
CA GLN A 40 -24.61 -8.76 17.72
C GLN A 40 -23.95 -10.15 17.81
N VAL A 41 -24.01 -10.90 16.72
CA VAL A 41 -23.41 -12.24 16.67
C VAL A 41 -21.93 -12.07 16.38
N GLU A 42 -21.11 -12.23 17.42
CA GLU A 42 -19.66 -12.29 17.27
C GLU A 42 -19.26 -13.52 16.46
N GLN A 43 -18.37 -13.31 15.50
CA GLN A 43 -17.69 -14.37 14.78
C GLN A 43 -16.53 -14.88 15.62
N GLN A 44 -16.36 -16.20 15.64
CA GLN A 44 -15.23 -16.88 16.26
C GLN A 44 -14.30 -17.38 15.17
N LEU A 45 -13.04 -16.98 15.23
CA LEU A 45 -12.02 -17.29 14.24
C LEU A 45 -10.79 -17.89 14.92
N SER A 46 -10.14 -18.85 14.27
CA SER A 46 -8.81 -19.37 14.63
C SER A 46 -7.93 -19.32 13.39
N GLY A 47 -6.64 -19.07 13.59
CA GLY A 47 -5.69 -18.98 12.49
C GLY A 47 -4.28 -18.67 12.95
N VAL A 48 -3.40 -18.48 11.97
CA VAL A 48 -1.99 -18.12 12.16
C VAL A 48 -1.79 -16.65 11.77
N VAL A 49 -1.06 -15.90 12.60
CA VAL A 49 -0.66 -14.52 12.29
C VAL A 49 0.34 -14.52 11.14
N GLU A 50 0.00 -13.84 10.04
CA GLU A 50 0.92 -13.60 8.92
C GLU A 50 1.83 -12.41 9.26
N TYR A 51 1.24 -11.25 9.61
CA TYR A 51 1.97 -10.06 10.09
C TYR A 51 1.11 -9.15 10.97
N ILE A 52 1.74 -8.17 11.63
CA ILE A 52 1.07 -7.17 12.48
C ILE A 52 1.57 -5.78 12.05
N TYR A 53 0.67 -4.83 11.86
CA TYR A 53 0.98 -3.46 11.48
C TYR A 53 0.14 -2.47 12.32
N ASP A 54 0.78 -1.78 13.25
CA ASP A 54 0.15 -0.90 14.25
C ASP A 54 -1.08 -1.53 14.94
N ARG A 55 -2.30 -1.11 14.56
CA ARG A 55 -3.58 -1.58 15.12
C ARG A 55 -4.26 -2.65 14.28
N GLU A 56 -3.53 -3.22 13.33
CA GLU A 56 -4.02 -4.26 12.44
C GLU A 56 -3.18 -5.53 12.56
N MET A 57 -3.86 -6.66 12.45
CA MET A 57 -3.23 -7.98 12.48
C MET A 57 -3.80 -8.80 11.32
N TYR A 58 -2.92 -9.21 10.42
CA TYR A 58 -3.29 -9.98 9.23
C TYR A 58 -3.08 -11.46 9.50
N ILE A 59 -4.13 -12.25 9.27
CA ILE A 59 -4.16 -13.64 9.72
C ILE A 59 -4.68 -14.56 8.61
N LYS A 60 -4.10 -15.75 8.56
CA LYS A 60 -4.58 -16.86 7.75
C LYS A 60 -5.45 -17.76 8.61
N GLY A 61 -6.75 -17.75 8.36
CA GLY A 61 -7.72 -18.54 9.10
C GLY A 61 -7.56 -20.05 8.85
N ASP A 62 -8.00 -20.86 9.82
CA ASP A 62 -8.08 -22.33 9.69
C ASP A 62 -9.03 -22.78 8.56
N ASP A 63 -9.91 -21.89 8.08
CA ASP A 63 -10.78 -22.10 6.91
C ASP A 63 -10.07 -21.80 5.56
N GLY A 64 -8.82 -21.33 5.61
CA GLY A 64 -7.97 -21.00 4.47
C GLY A 64 -8.06 -19.56 3.97
N LYS A 65 -8.95 -18.72 4.52
CA LYS A 65 -9.11 -17.32 4.12
C LYS A 65 -8.10 -16.40 4.81
N ARG A 66 -7.94 -15.20 4.25
CA ARG A 66 -7.27 -14.09 4.91
C ARG A 66 -8.26 -13.19 5.64
N TYR A 67 -7.82 -12.62 6.74
CA TYR A 67 -8.58 -11.68 7.55
C TYR A 67 -7.68 -10.51 7.97
N ALA A 68 -8.24 -9.31 7.89
CA ALA A 68 -7.64 -8.09 8.44
C ALA A 68 -8.34 -7.81 9.77
N VAL A 69 -7.62 -8.03 10.87
CA VAL A 69 -8.17 -7.94 12.22
C VAL A 69 -7.86 -6.56 12.77
N ILE A 70 -8.91 -5.77 12.97
CA ILE A 70 -8.85 -4.42 13.51
C ILE A 70 -8.85 -4.51 15.04
N LEU A 71 -7.79 -3.99 15.68
CA LEU A 71 -7.55 -4.03 17.12
C LEU A 71 -7.96 -2.73 17.84
N SER A 72 -8.82 -1.92 17.23
CA SER A 72 -9.15 -0.55 17.69
C SER A 72 -9.78 -0.45 19.10
N TYR A 73 -10.26 -1.57 19.66
CA TYR A 73 -10.78 -1.66 21.03
C TYR A 73 -9.69 -1.89 22.09
N PHE A 74 -8.43 -2.06 21.68
CA PHE A 74 -7.28 -2.26 22.56
C PHE A 74 -6.33 -1.06 22.46
N THR A 75 -5.72 -0.65 23.58
CA THR A 75 -4.66 0.37 23.53
C THR A 75 -3.37 -0.23 22.94
N PRO A 76 -2.43 0.60 22.42
CA PRO A 76 -1.13 0.11 22.00
C PRO A 76 -0.39 -0.68 23.08
N GLU A 77 -0.50 -0.27 24.36
CA GLU A 77 0.13 -1.01 25.46
C GLU A 77 -0.64 -2.28 25.85
N GLU A 78 -1.90 -2.44 25.43
CA GLU A 78 -2.63 -3.71 25.57
C GLU A 78 -2.21 -4.67 24.45
N ILE A 79 -2.12 -4.20 23.20
CA ILE A 79 -1.64 -4.96 22.04
C ILE A 79 -0.21 -5.47 22.30
N GLU A 80 0.71 -4.61 22.75
CA GLU A 80 2.08 -5.01 23.13
C GLU A 80 2.07 -6.12 24.22
N LYS A 81 1.23 -5.97 25.25
CA LYS A 81 1.11 -6.94 26.34
C LYS A 81 0.48 -8.27 25.95
N MET A 82 -0.24 -8.35 24.82
CA MET A 82 -0.73 -9.64 24.30
C MET A 82 0.43 -10.52 23.80
N GLY A 83 1.59 -9.94 23.48
CA GLY A 83 2.77 -10.69 23.06
C GLY A 83 2.58 -11.47 21.76
N ILE A 84 1.73 -10.96 20.87
CA ILE A 84 1.44 -11.58 19.58
C ILE A 84 2.68 -11.48 18.68
N THR A 85 3.02 -12.56 17.98
CA THR A 85 4.14 -12.61 17.03
C THR A 85 3.72 -13.28 15.74
N GLU A 86 4.44 -13.01 14.66
CA GLU A 86 4.27 -13.72 13.39
C GLU A 86 4.41 -15.24 13.58
N GLY A 87 3.58 -16.02 12.90
CA GLY A 87 3.48 -17.47 13.08
C GLY A 87 2.80 -17.94 14.37
N ALA A 88 2.36 -17.04 15.25
CA ALA A 88 1.57 -17.42 16.43
C ALA A 88 0.19 -17.97 16.02
N ASN A 89 -0.26 -19.01 16.72
CA ASN A 89 -1.63 -19.48 16.60
C ASN A 89 -2.51 -18.64 17.53
N ILE A 90 -3.63 -18.16 17.03
CA ILE A 90 -4.53 -17.29 17.80
C ILE A 90 -5.98 -17.70 17.66
N PHE A 91 -6.80 -17.15 18.55
CA PHE A 91 -8.26 -17.17 18.50
C PHE A 91 -8.79 -15.77 18.69
N ILE A 92 -9.83 -15.44 17.93
CA ILE A 92 -10.44 -14.11 17.89
C ILE A 92 -11.94 -14.26 18.06
N GLU A 93 -12.52 -13.42 18.91
CA GLU A 93 -13.95 -13.09 18.88
C GLU A 93 -14.10 -11.65 18.40
N GLY A 94 -15.06 -11.39 17.52
CA GLY A 94 -15.20 -10.07 16.92
C GLY A 94 -16.36 -9.93 15.95
N GLN A 95 -16.59 -8.71 15.47
CA GLN A 95 -17.63 -8.40 14.49
C GLN A 95 -17.01 -8.36 13.09
N ALA A 96 -17.57 -9.08 12.11
CA ALA A 96 -17.24 -8.83 10.71
C ALA A 96 -17.76 -7.44 10.28
N LEU A 97 -16.90 -6.76 9.52
CA LEU A 97 -17.14 -5.44 8.97
C LEU A 97 -17.53 -5.59 7.49
N PRO A 98 -18.24 -4.60 6.91
CA PRO A 98 -18.54 -4.64 5.47
C PRO A 98 -17.25 -4.41 4.66
N GLU A 99 -17.29 -4.75 3.38
CA GLU A 99 -16.14 -4.70 2.47
C GLU A 99 -15.67 -3.24 2.22
N ASP A 100 -16.61 -2.30 2.20
CA ASP A 100 -16.36 -0.85 2.11
C ASP A 100 -15.89 -0.21 3.43
N TYR A 101 -15.66 -0.99 4.50
CA TYR A 101 -15.21 -0.46 5.79
C TYR A 101 -13.90 0.32 5.67
N VAL A 102 -12.96 -0.10 4.82
CA VAL A 102 -11.69 0.61 4.60
C VAL A 102 -11.83 1.99 3.97
N GLU A 103 -12.96 2.26 3.31
CA GLU A 103 -13.29 3.59 2.78
C GLU A 103 -14.05 4.47 3.79
N SER A 104 -14.41 3.91 4.95
CA SER A 104 -15.22 4.59 5.96
C SER A 104 -14.39 5.51 6.86
N PHE A 105 -15.05 6.53 7.40
CA PHE A 105 -14.42 7.39 8.41
C PHE A 105 -14.04 6.62 9.69
N ASP A 106 -14.79 5.58 10.07
CA ASP A 106 -14.47 4.75 11.23
C ASP A 106 -13.13 4.00 11.08
N TYR A 107 -12.74 3.65 9.84
CA TYR A 107 -11.43 3.09 9.54
C TYR A 107 -10.34 4.17 9.46
N TYR A 108 -10.59 5.26 8.75
CA TYR A 108 -9.63 6.38 8.67
C TYR A 108 -9.29 6.94 10.07
N LYS A 109 -10.27 6.98 10.97
CA LYS A 109 -10.10 7.37 12.38
C LYS A 109 -9.06 6.54 13.14
N LEU A 110 -8.75 5.32 12.70
CA LEU A 110 -7.73 4.47 13.32
C LEU A 110 -6.31 5.02 13.14
N THR A 111 -6.05 5.73 12.04
CA THR A 111 -4.75 6.34 11.72
C THR A 111 -4.62 7.76 12.28
N LEU A 112 -5.67 8.29 12.93
CA LEU A 112 -5.67 9.67 13.43
C LEU A 112 -4.97 9.77 14.80
N PRO A 113 -4.27 10.89 15.08
CA PRO A 113 -3.65 11.13 16.38
C PRO A 113 -4.65 11.05 17.54
N ASN A 114 -4.31 10.28 18.58
CA ASN A 114 -5.14 10.11 19.78
C ASN A 114 -5.26 11.36 20.67
N THR A 115 -4.62 12.47 20.29
CA THR A 115 -4.65 13.76 20.98
C THR A 115 -5.72 14.71 20.43
N LEU A 116 -6.44 14.34 19.37
CA LEU A 116 -7.56 15.11 18.83
C LEU A 116 -8.69 15.26 19.85
N THR A 117 -9.30 16.44 19.89
CA THR A 117 -10.57 16.66 20.61
C THR A 117 -11.76 16.18 19.80
N ASP A 118 -12.90 15.95 20.47
CA ASP A 118 -14.15 15.57 19.81
C ASP A 118 -14.61 16.59 18.74
N ASP A 119 -14.30 17.88 18.92
CA ASP A 119 -14.62 18.97 17.98
C ASP A 119 -13.71 18.94 16.74
N GLU A 120 -12.42 18.68 16.91
CA GLU A 120 -11.47 18.50 15.80
C GLU A 120 -11.80 17.23 15.01
N LEU A 121 -12.05 16.11 15.70
CA LEU A 121 -12.45 14.85 15.07
C LEU A 121 -13.75 15.01 14.25
N SER A 122 -14.75 15.72 14.79
CA SER A 122 -16.01 15.99 14.09
C SER A 122 -15.81 16.84 12.82
N LYS A 123 -14.83 17.76 12.80
CA LYS A 123 -14.49 18.51 11.59
C LYS A 123 -13.78 17.64 10.57
N VAL A 124 -12.81 16.83 11.01
CA VAL A 124 -12.09 15.89 10.14
C VAL A 124 -13.07 14.90 9.48
N GLU A 125 -14.11 14.43 10.21
CA GLU A 125 -15.21 13.64 9.64
C GLU A 125 -15.98 14.38 8.55
N ILE A 126 -16.33 15.65 8.76
CA ILE A 126 -17.05 16.47 7.78
C ILE A 126 -16.23 16.65 6.50
N HIS A 127 -14.93 16.98 6.63
CA HIS A 127 -14.05 17.18 5.48
C HIS A 127 -13.76 15.85 4.75
N PHE A 128 -13.54 14.75 5.48
CA PHE A 128 -13.34 13.42 4.92
C PHE A 128 -14.54 12.97 4.06
N ASN A 129 -15.76 13.12 4.58
CA ASN A 129 -16.95 12.71 3.86
C ASN A 129 -17.16 13.51 2.56
N LYS A 130 -16.93 14.83 2.57
CA LYS A 130 -16.98 15.64 1.34
C LYS A 130 -15.87 15.30 0.36
N MET A 131 -14.66 15.05 0.85
CA MET A 131 -13.53 14.60 0.04
C MET A 131 -13.90 13.33 -0.73
N ARG A 132 -14.50 12.34 -0.06
CA ARG A 132 -15.06 11.14 -0.72
C ARG A 132 -16.20 11.46 -1.69
N GLU A 133 -17.07 12.43 -1.41
CA GLU A 133 -18.09 12.89 -2.38
C GLU A 133 -17.44 13.50 -3.65
N TYR A 134 -16.32 14.21 -3.52
CA TYR A 134 -15.59 14.80 -4.64
C TYR A 134 -14.76 13.79 -5.44
N ASP A 135 -14.09 12.84 -4.79
CA ASP A 135 -13.38 11.73 -5.44
C ASP A 135 -14.33 10.91 -6.32
N ASN A 136 -15.50 10.52 -5.78
CA ASN A 136 -16.53 9.78 -6.51
C ASN A 136 -17.17 10.57 -7.67
N ALA A 137 -16.93 11.89 -7.73
CA ALA A 137 -17.34 12.77 -8.81
C ALA A 137 -16.17 13.18 -9.74
N GLU A 138 -14.98 12.57 -9.58
CA GLU A 138 -13.73 12.89 -10.28
C GLU A 138 -13.31 14.37 -10.17
N ASN A 139 -13.74 15.05 -9.10
CA ASN A 139 -13.47 16.47 -8.86
C ASN A 139 -12.23 16.67 -7.97
N TYR A 140 -11.07 16.29 -8.50
CA TYR A 140 -9.82 16.23 -7.75
C TYR A 140 -9.36 17.57 -7.14
N GLU A 141 -9.67 18.72 -7.77
CA GLU A 141 -9.35 20.05 -7.22
C GLU A 141 -10.12 20.33 -5.92
N ALA A 142 -11.41 19.98 -5.88
CA ALA A 142 -12.22 20.14 -4.67
C ALA A 142 -11.89 19.07 -3.60
N SER A 143 -11.54 17.85 -4.01
CA SER A 143 -11.04 16.80 -3.12
C SER A 143 -9.74 17.25 -2.41
N ALA A 144 -8.78 17.77 -3.16
CA ALA A 144 -7.52 18.30 -2.63
C ALA A 144 -7.75 19.44 -1.61
N ALA A 145 -8.68 20.36 -1.88
CA ALA A 145 -9.01 21.44 -0.96
C ALA A 145 -9.61 20.95 0.38
N GLU A 146 -10.44 19.89 0.37
CA GLU A 146 -10.93 19.30 1.62
C GLU A 146 -9.84 18.47 2.34
N TRP A 147 -8.89 17.88 1.60
CA TRP A 147 -7.68 17.27 2.17
C TRP A 147 -6.76 18.29 2.87
N ASP A 148 -6.60 19.49 2.31
CA ASP A 148 -5.83 20.58 2.94
C ASP A 148 -6.44 21.02 4.27
N GLU A 149 -7.78 21.09 4.36
CA GLU A 149 -8.48 21.40 5.61
C GLU A 149 -8.31 20.29 6.66
N ILE A 150 -8.36 19.00 6.26
CA ILE A 150 -8.01 17.87 7.14
C ILE A 150 -6.57 18.03 7.63
N TYR A 151 -5.62 18.27 6.72
CA TYR A 151 -4.21 18.41 7.06
C TYR A 151 -3.99 19.54 8.07
N GLN A 152 -4.59 20.72 7.88
CA GLN A 152 -4.50 21.84 8.82
C GLN A 152 -5.00 21.50 10.23
N ILE A 153 -6.05 20.68 10.37
CA ILE A 153 -6.56 20.21 11.67
C ILE A 153 -5.59 19.21 12.31
N LEU A 154 -5.04 18.27 11.53
CA LEU A 154 -4.18 17.20 12.06
C LEU A 154 -2.73 17.64 12.31
N GLN A 155 -2.24 18.63 11.57
CA GLN A 155 -0.84 19.08 11.57
C GLN A 155 -0.28 19.37 12.98
N PRO A 156 -0.99 20.07 13.90
CA PRO A 156 -0.50 20.30 15.25
C PRO A 156 -0.32 19.02 16.07
N HIS A 157 -1.13 17.99 15.80
CA HIS A 157 -1.10 16.73 16.54
C HIS A 157 0.06 15.83 16.08
N PHE A 158 0.42 15.88 14.79
CA PHE A 158 1.62 15.21 14.28
C PHE A 158 2.91 15.86 14.82
N TYR A 159 2.98 17.19 14.87
CA TYR A 159 4.18 17.89 15.35
C TYR A 159 4.32 17.95 16.89
N MET A 160 3.25 17.69 17.65
CA MET A 160 3.25 17.78 19.13
C MET A 160 4.34 16.91 19.80
N ASN A 161 4.65 15.75 19.23
CA ASN A 161 5.68 14.83 19.73
C ASN A 161 6.76 14.56 18.68
N TRP A 162 6.87 15.40 17.64
CA TRP A 162 7.88 15.25 16.61
C TRP A 162 9.23 15.78 17.11
N GLU A 163 10.20 14.88 17.24
CA GLU A 163 11.60 15.26 17.46
C GLU A 163 12.31 15.29 16.09
N PRO A 164 12.92 16.42 15.69
CA PRO A 164 13.69 16.49 14.46
C PRO A 164 14.93 15.59 14.56
N ILE A 165 15.23 14.90 13.45
CA ILE A 165 16.46 14.12 13.28
C ILE A 165 17.68 15.06 13.48
N PRO A 166 18.80 14.61 14.09
CA PRO A 166 20.02 15.40 14.16
C PRO A 166 20.48 15.88 12.78
N PHE A 167 20.95 17.11 12.67
CA PHE A 167 21.34 17.71 11.39
C PHE A 167 22.39 16.88 10.64
N GLU A 168 23.35 16.30 11.37
CA GLU A 168 24.41 15.45 10.83
C GLU A 168 23.88 14.11 10.30
N GLU A 169 22.84 13.54 10.93
CA GLU A 169 22.17 12.34 10.45
C GLU A 169 21.32 12.66 9.21
N TYR A 170 20.58 13.77 9.24
CA TYR A 170 19.78 14.24 8.11
C TYR A 170 20.63 14.51 6.85
N LEU A 171 21.80 15.15 7.01
CA LEU A 171 22.74 15.33 5.90
C LEU A 171 23.49 14.04 5.48
N SER A 172 23.57 13.01 6.34
CA SER A 172 24.31 11.78 6.01
C SER A 172 23.73 10.99 4.84
N TRP A 173 22.49 11.29 4.45
CA TRP A 173 21.81 10.69 3.30
C TRP A 173 22.15 11.38 1.97
N MET A 174 22.87 12.51 2.01
CA MET A 174 23.30 13.25 0.81
C MET A 174 24.62 12.67 0.27
N PRO A 175 24.74 12.39 -1.04
CA PRO A 175 25.94 11.78 -1.62
C PRO A 175 27.09 12.78 -1.89
N TYR A 176 27.00 14.01 -1.39
CA TYR A 176 27.90 15.13 -1.71
C TYR A 176 28.65 15.66 -0.49
N GLU A 177 29.89 16.11 -0.69
CA GLU A 177 30.64 16.88 0.32
C GLU A 177 30.26 18.36 0.25
N PHE A 178 29.85 18.93 1.37
CA PHE A 178 29.51 20.36 1.48
C PHE A 178 30.70 21.20 1.97
N SER A 179 30.78 22.46 1.55
CA SER A 179 31.76 23.38 2.12
C SER A 179 31.45 23.68 3.59
N THR A 180 32.45 24.10 4.37
CA THR A 180 32.22 24.50 5.77
C THR A 180 31.29 25.71 5.90
N GLU A 181 31.24 26.58 4.89
CA GLU A 181 30.32 27.73 4.86
C GLU A 181 28.88 27.28 4.60
N ASP A 182 28.69 26.35 3.65
CA ASP A 182 27.37 25.81 3.31
C ASP A 182 26.82 24.91 4.42
N LEU A 183 27.66 24.10 5.08
CA LEU A 183 27.26 23.35 6.27
C LEU A 183 26.72 24.28 7.35
N GLN A 184 27.43 25.37 7.68
CA GLN A 184 26.97 26.34 8.69
C GLN A 184 25.66 27.06 8.28
N LYS A 185 25.46 27.27 6.98
CA LYS A 185 24.25 27.89 6.43
C LYS A 185 23.06 26.91 6.49
N LEU A 186 23.25 25.67 6.06
CA LEU A 186 22.28 24.58 6.09
C LEU A 186 21.88 24.24 7.53
N GLU A 187 22.86 24.03 8.43
CA GLU A 187 22.65 23.77 9.86
C GLU A 187 21.77 24.85 10.50
N LYS A 188 22.10 26.11 10.22
CA LYS A 188 21.33 27.26 10.70
C LYS A 188 19.89 27.26 10.19
N ILE A 189 19.68 27.08 8.88
CA ILE A 189 18.33 27.09 8.29
C ILE A 189 17.51 25.90 8.82
N TYR A 190 18.13 24.73 8.97
CA TYR A 190 17.52 23.53 9.53
C TYR A 190 17.03 23.76 10.97
N HIS A 191 17.88 24.33 11.83
CA HIS A 191 17.49 24.66 13.19
C HIS A 191 16.45 25.80 13.27
N GLU A 192 16.52 26.81 12.39
CA GLU A 192 15.48 27.85 12.30
C GLU A 192 14.13 27.25 11.87
N ALA A 193 14.10 26.36 10.87
CA ALA A 193 12.90 25.67 10.42
C ALA A 193 12.26 24.82 11.53
N ASN A 194 13.06 23.97 12.18
CA ASN A 194 12.59 23.09 13.26
C ASN A 194 12.08 23.87 14.46
N MET A 195 12.70 25.01 14.80
CA MET A 195 12.20 25.92 15.84
C MET A 195 10.84 26.51 15.45
N LEU A 196 10.66 26.97 14.21
CA LEU A 196 9.37 27.48 13.73
C LEU A 196 8.27 26.40 13.75
N ILE A 197 8.59 25.18 13.31
CA ILE A 197 7.66 24.03 13.32
C ILE A 197 7.24 23.69 14.77
N THR A 198 8.19 23.57 15.69
CA THR A 198 7.90 23.27 17.11
C THR A 198 7.21 24.43 17.86
N GLU A 199 7.33 25.68 17.38
CA GLU A 199 6.52 26.83 17.82
C GLU A 199 5.13 26.90 17.18
N GLY A 200 4.77 25.97 16.27
CA GLY A 200 3.48 25.93 15.58
C GLY A 200 3.35 26.87 14.37
N LYS A 201 4.46 27.40 13.86
CA LYS A 201 4.52 28.29 12.68
C LYS A 201 4.87 27.49 11.43
N TYR A 202 4.03 26.52 11.08
CA TYR A 202 4.35 25.52 10.07
C TYR A 202 4.65 26.13 8.69
N ASP A 203 3.90 27.14 8.24
CA ASP A 203 4.16 27.81 6.96
C ASP A 203 5.54 28.50 6.92
N GLU A 204 5.93 29.18 8.00
CA GLU A 204 7.23 29.84 8.11
C GLU A 204 8.37 28.80 8.16
N GLY A 205 8.15 27.69 8.87
CA GLY A 205 9.09 26.56 8.95
C GLY A 205 9.26 25.83 7.61
N ASN A 206 8.16 25.59 6.89
CA ASN A 206 8.16 24.98 5.56
C ASN A 206 8.82 25.90 4.53
N GLN A 207 8.61 27.21 4.61
CA GLN A 207 9.36 28.19 3.79
C GLN A 207 10.87 28.12 4.08
N LYS A 208 11.29 27.94 5.34
CA LYS A 208 12.70 27.70 5.68
C LYS A 208 13.24 26.38 5.14
N MET A 209 12.46 25.30 5.18
CA MET A 209 12.85 24.04 4.52
C MET A 209 12.95 24.19 3.00
N ASN A 210 12.12 25.01 2.36
CA ASN A 210 12.28 25.32 0.94
C ASN A 210 13.57 26.10 0.64
N GLU A 211 13.95 27.07 1.49
CA GLU A 211 15.28 27.72 1.39
C GLU A 211 16.43 26.71 1.55
N PHE A 212 16.27 25.72 2.44
CA PHE A 212 17.24 24.64 2.65
C PHE A 212 17.37 23.76 1.41
N TYR A 213 16.25 23.28 0.85
CA TYR A 213 16.26 22.42 -0.33
C TYR A 213 16.78 23.13 -1.58
N GLN A 214 16.52 24.43 -1.76
CA GLN A 214 17.10 25.21 -2.86
C GLN A 214 18.64 25.27 -2.80
N ILE A 215 19.23 25.25 -1.61
CA ILE A 215 20.69 25.18 -1.44
C ILE A 215 21.19 23.77 -1.78
N LEU A 216 20.48 22.72 -1.35
CA LEU A 216 20.81 21.35 -1.72
C LEU A 216 20.69 21.09 -3.23
N GLU A 217 19.64 21.63 -3.87
CA GLU A 217 19.43 21.55 -5.32
C GLU A 217 20.56 22.26 -6.07
N GLN A 218 20.95 23.46 -5.65
CA GLN A 218 22.12 24.14 -6.24
C GLN A 218 23.39 23.30 -6.06
N HIS A 219 23.62 22.69 -4.88
CA HIS A 219 24.75 21.78 -4.70
C HIS A 219 24.68 20.53 -5.57
N TYR A 220 23.49 19.94 -5.75
CA TYR A 220 23.27 18.85 -6.69
C TYR A 220 23.70 19.29 -8.09
N GLN A 221 23.20 20.43 -8.59
CA GLN A 221 23.53 20.94 -9.93
C GLN A 221 25.02 21.30 -10.07
N ASP A 222 25.64 21.93 -9.07
CA ASP A 222 27.05 22.33 -9.08
C ASP A 222 28.02 21.14 -9.01
N ASN A 223 27.60 20.03 -8.38
CA ASN A 223 28.41 18.81 -8.20
C ASN A 223 27.92 17.63 -9.06
N TYR A 224 26.90 17.82 -9.90
CA TYR A 224 26.43 16.81 -10.84
C TYR A 224 27.47 16.64 -11.94
N VAL A 225 28.37 15.69 -11.72
CA VAL A 225 29.25 15.17 -12.77
C VAL A 225 28.41 14.18 -13.57
N ARG A 226 27.86 14.66 -14.69
CA ARG A 226 27.29 13.81 -15.73
C ARG A 226 28.27 12.66 -16.03
N PRO A 227 27.83 11.40 -15.98
CA PRO A 227 28.72 10.28 -16.26
C PRO A 227 29.29 10.38 -17.67
N SER A 228 30.48 9.84 -17.88
CA SER A 228 30.98 9.66 -19.25
C SER A 228 30.10 8.66 -20.00
N PHE A 229 30.08 8.75 -21.34
CA PHE A 229 29.37 7.77 -22.15
C PHE A 229 29.75 6.31 -21.83
N ALA A 230 31.03 6.05 -21.53
CA ALA A 230 31.51 4.73 -21.14
C ALA A 230 31.00 4.25 -19.76
N GLU A 231 30.72 5.17 -18.83
CA GLU A 231 30.10 4.85 -17.54
C GLU A 231 28.59 4.64 -17.71
N TYR A 232 27.91 5.53 -18.45
CA TYR A 232 26.48 5.42 -18.74
C TYR A 232 26.11 4.13 -19.49
N MET A 233 26.93 3.73 -20.47
CA MET A 233 26.76 2.47 -21.21
C MET A 233 27.31 1.25 -20.45
N GLY A 234 28.08 1.46 -19.37
CA GLY A 234 28.81 0.42 -18.67
C GLY A 234 27.95 -0.60 -17.92
N GLU A 235 26.68 -0.27 -17.68
CA GLU A 235 25.68 -1.14 -17.05
C GLU A 235 24.88 -1.99 -18.06
N MET A 236 25.10 -1.81 -19.37
CA MET A 236 24.39 -2.59 -20.39
C MET A 236 25.00 -3.99 -20.55
N GLU A 237 24.18 -5.03 -20.33
CA GLU A 237 24.62 -6.44 -20.36
C GLU A 237 24.65 -7.07 -21.77
N PHE A 238 24.53 -6.26 -22.83
CA PHE A 238 24.50 -6.73 -24.23
C PHE A 238 25.51 -6.02 -25.15
N GLU A 239 25.99 -6.72 -26.18
CA GLU A 239 26.95 -6.18 -27.16
C GLU A 239 26.25 -5.27 -28.19
N ILE A 240 26.73 -4.03 -28.30
CA ILE A 240 26.29 -3.04 -29.30
C ILE A 240 27.30 -2.97 -30.45
N SER A 241 26.83 -2.77 -31.69
CA SER A 241 27.72 -2.64 -32.85
C SER A 241 28.64 -1.42 -32.71
N ALA A 242 29.87 -1.50 -33.26
CA ALA A 242 30.83 -0.40 -33.17
C ALA A 242 30.35 0.88 -33.90
N ASP A 243 29.51 0.75 -34.92
CA ASP A 243 28.95 1.88 -35.66
C ASP A 243 27.82 2.55 -34.84
N ASP A 244 26.92 1.76 -34.24
CA ASP A 244 25.83 2.28 -33.39
C ASP A 244 26.37 2.85 -32.08
N LEU A 245 27.39 2.23 -31.47
CA LEU A 245 28.03 2.72 -30.26
C LEU A 245 28.67 4.11 -30.46
N ALA A 246 29.25 4.35 -31.64
CA ALA A 246 29.79 5.66 -32.01
C ALA A 246 28.69 6.71 -32.25
N GLU A 247 27.54 6.31 -32.76
CA GLU A 247 26.39 7.20 -32.96
C GLU A 247 25.68 7.53 -31.64
N LEU A 248 25.54 6.54 -30.75
CA LEU A 248 25.10 6.72 -29.37
C LEU A 248 26.05 7.66 -28.61
N GLU A 249 27.37 7.52 -28.75
CA GLU A 249 28.34 8.45 -28.16
C GLU A 249 28.15 9.88 -28.71
N ARG A 250 27.90 10.02 -30.01
CA ARG A 250 27.63 11.31 -30.66
C ARG A 250 26.38 11.97 -30.09
N LEU A 251 25.27 11.24 -30.03
CA LEU A 251 23.99 11.71 -29.50
C LEU A 251 24.09 12.04 -28.01
N TYR A 252 24.70 11.16 -27.22
CA TYR A 252 24.92 11.37 -25.78
C TYR A 252 25.70 12.66 -25.51
N ASN A 253 26.74 12.95 -26.29
CA ASN A 253 27.49 14.19 -26.14
C ASN A 253 26.66 15.43 -26.51
N GLN A 254 25.86 15.39 -27.58
CA GLN A 254 24.96 16.50 -27.95
C GLN A 254 23.89 16.77 -26.90
N ILE A 255 23.31 15.72 -26.32
CA ILE A 255 22.36 15.82 -25.20
C ILE A 255 23.01 16.60 -24.05
N GLY A 256 24.27 16.30 -23.70
CA GLY A 256 25.00 17.01 -22.65
C GLY A 256 25.33 18.48 -22.98
N GLU A 257 25.37 18.86 -24.25
CA GLU A 257 25.48 20.27 -24.67
C GLU A 257 24.15 21.03 -24.51
N LEU A 258 23.01 20.33 -24.44
CA LEU A 258 21.65 20.89 -24.36
C LEU A 258 20.95 20.70 -23.01
N GLU A 259 21.49 19.89 -22.08
CA GLU A 259 20.97 19.66 -20.73
C GLU A 259 20.77 20.94 -19.88
N GLN A 260 21.42 22.06 -20.25
CA GLN A 260 21.25 23.38 -19.60
C GLN A 260 20.40 24.37 -20.41
N SER A 261 19.74 23.94 -21.48
CA SER A 261 18.90 24.80 -22.32
C SER A 261 17.46 24.88 -21.80
N GLU A 262 16.82 26.05 -21.98
CA GLU A 262 15.41 26.25 -21.62
C GLU A 262 14.43 25.66 -22.67
N ASP A 263 14.91 25.14 -23.80
CA ASP A 263 14.10 24.53 -24.86
C ASP A 263 14.31 23.01 -24.88
N THR A 264 13.41 22.28 -24.21
CA THR A 264 13.50 20.81 -24.10
C THR A 264 13.17 20.08 -25.40
N THR A 265 12.63 20.75 -26.42
CA THR A 265 12.14 20.10 -27.64
C THR A 265 13.26 19.36 -28.41
N GLU A 266 14.43 19.97 -28.53
CA GLU A 266 15.59 19.36 -29.22
C GLU A 266 16.23 18.26 -28.35
N LEU A 267 16.25 18.46 -27.03
CA LEU A 267 16.73 17.49 -26.04
C LEU A 267 15.88 16.20 -26.03
N GLU A 268 14.55 16.34 -26.04
CA GLU A 268 13.59 15.24 -26.15
C GLU A 268 13.78 14.45 -27.45
N GLN A 269 13.98 15.15 -28.58
CA GLN A 269 14.21 14.50 -29.87
C GLN A 269 15.53 13.70 -29.90
N LEU A 270 16.62 14.22 -29.32
CA LEU A 270 17.88 13.50 -29.25
C LEU A 270 17.80 12.27 -28.35
N TRP A 271 17.08 12.35 -27.21
CA TRP A 271 16.82 11.18 -26.37
C TRP A 271 15.97 10.12 -27.11
N GLN A 272 14.96 10.54 -27.88
CA GLN A 272 14.19 9.61 -28.72
C GLN A 272 15.06 8.93 -29.78
N GLU A 273 15.97 9.65 -30.43
CA GLU A 273 16.91 9.06 -31.40
C GLU A 273 17.88 8.09 -30.72
N PHE A 274 18.42 8.46 -29.55
CA PHE A 274 19.31 7.63 -28.74
C PHE A 274 18.63 6.31 -28.29
N HIS A 275 17.42 6.40 -27.74
CA HIS A 275 16.67 5.21 -27.32
C HIS A 275 16.17 4.38 -28.52
N GLY A 276 15.85 5.00 -29.66
CA GLY A 276 15.47 4.28 -30.88
C GLY A 276 16.59 3.44 -31.48
N ILE A 277 17.86 3.84 -31.32
CA ILE A 277 19.01 2.97 -31.67
C ILE A 277 19.10 1.78 -30.71
N LEU A 278 18.88 2.01 -29.41
CA LEU A 278 18.94 0.96 -28.39
C LEU A 278 17.76 -0.02 -28.42
N GLU A 279 16.59 0.40 -28.89
CA GLU A 279 15.35 -0.41 -28.95
C GLU A 279 15.61 -1.78 -29.60
N GLY A 280 16.28 -1.80 -30.76
CA GLY A 280 16.61 -3.05 -31.45
C GLY A 280 17.52 -3.99 -30.64
N TYR A 281 18.39 -3.44 -29.78
CA TYR A 281 19.25 -4.22 -28.89
C TYR A 281 18.48 -4.73 -27.67
N TYR A 282 17.63 -3.92 -27.05
CA TYR A 282 16.75 -4.36 -25.97
C TYR A 282 15.83 -5.49 -26.42
N LEU A 283 15.18 -5.36 -27.59
CA LEU A 283 14.31 -6.38 -28.16
C LEU A 283 15.08 -7.67 -28.51
N ALA A 284 16.27 -7.56 -29.09
CA ALA A 284 17.11 -8.71 -29.44
C ALA A 284 17.64 -9.48 -28.23
N ASN A 285 17.82 -8.81 -27.09
CA ASN A 285 18.29 -9.40 -25.83
C ASN A 285 17.16 -9.54 -24.79
N TYR A 286 15.90 -9.42 -25.19
CA TYR A 286 14.76 -9.58 -24.28
C TYR A 286 14.63 -11.05 -23.87
N GLU A 287 15.06 -11.35 -22.64
CA GLU A 287 14.86 -12.63 -21.97
C GLU A 287 13.59 -12.58 -21.11
N PRO A 288 12.44 -13.06 -21.64
CA PRO A 288 11.20 -13.08 -20.88
C PRO A 288 11.28 -14.09 -19.74
N VAL A 289 10.64 -13.76 -18.62
CA VAL A 289 10.46 -14.67 -17.50
C VAL A 289 9.80 -15.99 -17.98
N PRO A 290 10.23 -17.18 -17.53
CA PRO A 290 9.53 -18.42 -17.84
C PRO A 290 8.07 -18.38 -17.31
N PHE A 291 7.11 -18.93 -18.06
CA PHE A 291 5.70 -18.97 -17.62
C PHE A 291 5.53 -19.53 -16.20
N GLU A 292 6.25 -20.61 -15.89
CA GLU A 292 6.22 -21.26 -14.59
C GLU A 292 6.79 -20.38 -13.46
N GLU A 293 7.68 -19.43 -13.76
CA GLU A 293 8.20 -18.43 -12.81
C GLU A 293 7.23 -17.23 -12.69
N PHE A 294 6.69 -16.73 -13.80
CA PHE A 294 5.64 -15.71 -13.81
C PHE A 294 4.46 -16.10 -12.89
N ILE A 295 3.97 -17.33 -13.02
CA ILE A 295 2.90 -17.88 -12.18
C ILE A 295 3.32 -18.00 -10.70
N SER A 296 4.61 -18.17 -10.41
CA SER A 296 5.12 -18.31 -9.04
C SER A 296 5.13 -17.01 -8.23
N TYR A 297 4.99 -15.85 -8.88
CA TYR A 297 4.84 -14.56 -8.21
C TYR A 297 3.44 -14.36 -7.59
N HIS A 298 2.47 -15.25 -7.86
CA HIS A 298 1.15 -15.19 -7.25
C HIS A 298 1.11 -15.99 -5.94
N GLU A 299 0.56 -15.39 -4.88
CA GLU A 299 0.43 -16.03 -3.56
C GLU A 299 -0.68 -17.10 -3.47
N PHE A 300 -1.42 -17.32 -4.56
CA PHE A 300 -2.55 -18.25 -4.66
C PHE A 300 -2.27 -19.41 -5.64
N THR A 301 -2.94 -20.55 -5.41
CA THR A 301 -2.90 -21.68 -6.35
C THR A 301 -3.95 -21.51 -7.43
N ILE A 302 -3.51 -21.34 -8.68
CA ILE A 302 -4.38 -21.27 -9.87
C ILE A 302 -4.82 -22.69 -10.27
N SER A 303 -6.06 -22.85 -10.74
CA SER A 303 -6.56 -24.13 -11.23
C SER A 303 -5.90 -24.56 -12.54
N ASP A 304 -5.69 -25.87 -12.74
CA ASP A 304 -5.16 -26.42 -14.00
C ASP A 304 -5.91 -25.89 -15.23
N SER A 305 -7.23 -25.75 -15.13
CA SER A 305 -8.10 -25.27 -16.22
C SER A 305 -7.94 -23.78 -16.53
N ASP A 306 -7.40 -22.98 -15.60
CA ASP A 306 -7.09 -21.57 -15.83
C ASP A 306 -5.64 -21.38 -16.25
N LEU A 307 -4.71 -22.19 -15.74
CA LEU A 307 -3.34 -22.27 -16.28
C LEU A 307 -3.34 -22.64 -17.77
N GLU A 308 -4.21 -23.56 -18.21
CA GLU A 308 -4.42 -23.89 -19.62
C GLU A 308 -4.95 -22.71 -20.47
N LYS A 309 -5.60 -21.70 -19.86
CA LYS A 309 -6.05 -20.47 -20.54
C LYS A 309 -4.97 -19.38 -20.53
N ILE A 310 -4.29 -19.20 -19.40
CA ILE A 310 -3.30 -18.13 -19.21
C ILE A 310 -2.05 -18.42 -20.03
N LYS A 311 -1.55 -19.67 -20.06
CA LYS A 311 -0.30 -20.00 -20.75
C LYS A 311 -0.23 -19.52 -22.22
N PRO A 312 -1.21 -19.80 -23.10
CA PRO A 312 -1.17 -19.30 -24.48
C PRO A 312 -1.34 -17.77 -24.59
N LEU A 313 -1.99 -17.10 -23.62
CA LEU A 313 -2.04 -15.64 -23.57
C LEU A 313 -0.68 -15.06 -23.17
N TYR A 314 0.01 -15.66 -22.20
CA TYR A 314 1.35 -15.28 -21.80
C TYR A 314 2.37 -15.50 -22.94
N GLU A 315 2.30 -16.64 -23.63
CA GLU A 315 3.13 -16.91 -24.81
C GLU A 315 2.88 -15.87 -25.93
N GLN A 316 1.64 -15.36 -26.07
CA GLN A 316 1.29 -14.29 -27.01
C GLN A 316 1.78 -12.90 -26.57
N VAL A 317 1.71 -12.57 -25.28
CA VAL A 317 2.34 -11.35 -24.71
C VAL A 317 3.82 -11.32 -25.09
N ILE A 318 4.54 -12.41 -24.82
CA ILE A 318 5.98 -12.51 -25.09
C ILE A 318 6.29 -12.43 -26.61
N GLU A 319 5.39 -12.89 -27.48
CA GLU A 319 5.53 -12.70 -28.94
C GLU A 319 5.42 -11.21 -29.31
N PHE A 320 4.41 -10.49 -28.80
CA PHE A 320 4.24 -9.06 -29.05
C PHE A 320 5.37 -8.19 -28.47
N GLU A 321 5.81 -8.46 -27.25
CA GLU A 321 6.88 -7.70 -26.59
C GLU A 321 8.22 -7.85 -27.29
N LYS A 322 8.52 -9.02 -27.89
CA LYS A 322 9.71 -9.24 -28.73
C LYS A 322 9.68 -8.47 -30.05
N GLU A 323 8.48 -8.07 -30.49
CA GLU A 323 8.28 -7.27 -31.70
C GLU A 323 8.13 -5.76 -31.40
N GLY A 324 8.12 -5.36 -30.11
CA GLY A 324 7.85 -3.97 -29.69
C GLY A 324 6.37 -3.57 -29.76
N ASN A 325 5.45 -4.53 -29.89
CA ASN A 325 4.01 -4.30 -30.03
C ASN A 325 3.34 -4.12 -28.64
N TRP A 326 3.71 -3.04 -27.94
CA TRP A 326 3.34 -2.82 -26.54
C TRP A 326 1.82 -2.62 -26.31
N GLU A 327 1.10 -2.00 -27.24
CA GLU A 327 -0.36 -1.80 -27.14
C GLU A 327 -1.10 -3.15 -27.25
N GLU A 328 -0.71 -4.00 -28.22
CA GLU A 328 -1.22 -5.35 -28.36
C GLU A 328 -0.85 -6.25 -27.17
N SER A 329 0.36 -6.14 -26.63
CA SER A 329 0.77 -6.83 -25.39
C SER A 329 -0.14 -6.45 -24.23
N GLY A 330 -0.32 -5.16 -23.96
CA GLY A 330 -1.21 -4.66 -22.89
C GLY A 330 -2.63 -5.21 -23.00
N ALA A 331 -3.18 -5.22 -24.22
CA ALA A 331 -4.51 -5.79 -24.47
C ALA A 331 -4.61 -7.32 -24.30
N VAL A 332 -3.49 -8.05 -24.20
CA VAL A 332 -3.45 -9.48 -23.82
C VAL A 332 -3.20 -9.64 -22.32
N TRP A 333 -2.38 -8.78 -21.71
CA TRP A 333 -2.21 -8.70 -20.25
C TRP A 333 -3.54 -8.51 -19.52
N GLU A 334 -4.40 -7.60 -19.98
CA GLU A 334 -5.75 -7.42 -19.42
C GLU A 334 -6.57 -8.74 -19.37
N LYS A 335 -6.47 -9.57 -20.42
CA LYS A 335 -7.17 -10.87 -20.47
C LYS A 335 -6.58 -11.89 -19.48
N ILE A 336 -5.29 -11.78 -19.18
CA ILE A 336 -4.66 -12.58 -18.12
C ILE A 336 -5.18 -12.12 -16.76
N TYR A 337 -5.25 -10.80 -16.52
CA TYR A 337 -5.83 -10.25 -15.29
C TYR A 337 -7.31 -10.60 -15.11
N GLU A 338 -8.14 -10.59 -16.16
CA GLU A 338 -9.54 -11.05 -16.10
C GLU A 338 -9.67 -12.51 -15.60
N VAL A 339 -8.73 -13.40 -15.96
CA VAL A 339 -8.71 -14.80 -15.50
C VAL A 339 -8.18 -14.92 -14.06
N LEU A 340 -7.25 -14.06 -13.66
CA LEU A 340 -6.67 -14.03 -12.32
C LEU A 340 -7.55 -13.30 -11.29
N ASN A 341 -8.39 -12.35 -11.70
CA ASN A 341 -9.18 -11.49 -10.81
C ASN A 341 -9.98 -12.26 -9.74
N PRO A 342 -10.69 -13.37 -10.03
CA PRO A 342 -11.38 -14.15 -9.01
C PRO A 342 -10.46 -14.75 -7.93
N TYR A 343 -9.17 -14.94 -8.22
CA TYR A 343 -8.18 -15.40 -7.22
C TYR A 343 -7.69 -14.25 -6.34
N TYR A 344 -7.55 -13.04 -6.88
CA TYR A 344 -7.29 -11.83 -6.10
C TYR A 344 -8.48 -11.49 -5.18
N GLU A 345 -9.72 -11.56 -5.68
CA GLU A 345 -10.95 -11.41 -4.87
C GLU A 345 -11.03 -12.43 -3.73
N LEU A 346 -10.54 -13.66 -3.93
CA LEU A 346 -10.46 -14.69 -2.88
C LEU A 346 -9.35 -14.44 -1.83
N LEU A 347 -8.33 -13.64 -2.17
CA LEU A 347 -7.31 -13.19 -1.20
C LEU A 347 -7.70 -11.89 -0.48
N ALA A 348 -8.73 -11.17 -0.94
CA ALA A 348 -9.21 -9.97 -0.28
C ALA A 348 -9.55 -10.29 1.20
N PRO A 349 -8.97 -9.57 2.17
CA PRO A 349 -9.10 -9.92 3.56
C PRO A 349 -10.52 -9.66 4.05
N VAL A 350 -11.09 -10.61 4.80
CA VAL A 350 -12.34 -10.36 5.52
C VAL A 350 -12.02 -9.51 6.75
N TYR A 351 -12.55 -8.28 6.79
CA TYR A 351 -12.33 -7.36 7.89
C TYR A 351 -13.11 -7.76 9.15
N ILE A 352 -12.43 -7.83 10.29
CA ILE A 352 -13.02 -8.15 11.60
C ILE A 352 -12.58 -7.13 12.64
N GLN A 353 -13.52 -6.45 13.29
CA GLN A 353 -13.29 -5.71 14.52
C GLN A 353 -13.19 -6.70 15.69
N ALA A 354 -12.00 -6.88 16.27
CA ALA A 354 -11.83 -7.78 17.39
C ALA A 354 -12.42 -7.19 18.69
N SER A 355 -13.19 -8.00 19.41
CA SER A 355 -13.60 -7.77 20.80
C SER A 355 -12.77 -8.60 21.79
N GLN A 356 -12.21 -9.73 21.34
CA GLN A 356 -11.25 -10.53 22.10
C GLN A 356 -10.18 -11.15 21.20
N VAL A 357 -8.93 -11.18 21.68
CA VAL A 357 -7.82 -11.93 21.07
C VAL A 357 -7.17 -12.84 22.13
N ILE A 358 -6.87 -14.08 21.77
CA ILE A 358 -6.23 -15.09 22.63
C ILE A 358 -5.10 -15.79 21.85
N VAL A 359 -3.86 -15.63 22.30
CA VAL A 359 -2.71 -16.41 21.80
C VAL A 359 -2.74 -17.83 22.38
N ARG A 360 -2.44 -18.86 21.58
CA ARG A 360 -2.57 -20.29 21.92
C ARG A 360 -1.22 -21.04 21.96
#